data_AF-A0A842N2C5-F1
#
_entry.id   AF-A0A842N2C5-F1
#
_cell.length_a   1.000
_cell.length_b   1.000
_cell.length_c   1.000
_cell.angle_alpha   90.00
_cell.angle_beta   90.00
_cell.angle_gamma   90.00
#
_symmetry.space_group_name_H-M   'P 1'
#
loop_
_entity.id
_entity.type
_entity.pdbx_description
1 polymer ?
#
loop_
_entity_poly.entity_id
_entity_poly.type
_entity_poly.pdbx_seq_one_letter_code
_entity_poly.pdbx_strand_id
1 'polypeptide(L)'
;MAIVPDRRFVMYLLPFLMIFSVIPVQRVIEYGLSTFSFSRKQKDIFLIGVIMTVIILSTIVIVRYVPDSQLESEKLEFSKYALKNFDGVTLRDYTGSLDYVQYLLISNSFENYKINSGILEISETKFKETDAPNGKTIEELIISGKNYNLKFLISNEIPGIIHPVTDEIFNDHSKYPYLKKIFDSE
;
A
#
# COMPACT_ATOMS: atom_id res chain seq x y z
N MET A 1 17.58 -5.90 -12.01
CA MET A 1 16.91 -5.96 -10.70
C MET A 1 17.52 -4.89 -9.82
N ALA A 2 16.77 -3.82 -9.51
CA ALA A 2 17.18 -2.85 -8.50
C ALA A 2 16.88 -3.44 -7.12
N ILE A 3 17.93 -3.63 -6.31
CA ILE A 3 17.92 -4.31 -5.02
C ILE A 3 17.43 -3.34 -3.94
N VAL A 4 16.13 -3.04 -3.95
CA VAL A 4 15.47 -2.50 -2.76
C VAL A 4 14.06 -3.10 -2.71
N PRO A 5 13.81 -4.12 -1.87
CA PRO A 5 12.52 -4.81 -1.82
C PRO A 5 11.39 -3.97 -1.19
N ASP A 6 11.71 -2.88 -0.48
CA ASP A 6 10.72 -2.03 0.21
C ASP A 6 11.06 -0.54 0.07
N ARG A 7 10.07 0.28 -0.31
CA ARG A 7 10.21 1.75 -0.46
C ARG A 7 10.71 2.42 0.83
N ARG A 8 10.49 1.79 1.99
CA ARG A 8 10.96 2.27 3.30
C ARG A 8 12.48 2.42 3.38
N PHE A 9 13.25 1.62 2.65
CA PHE A 9 14.72 1.72 2.65
C PHE A 9 15.23 3.02 2.02
N VAL A 10 14.44 3.66 1.16
CA VAL A 10 14.75 4.98 0.59
C VAL A 10 14.83 6.04 1.70
N MET A 11 14.03 5.91 2.77
CA MET A 11 14.06 6.85 3.90
C MET A 11 15.41 6.83 4.64
N TYR A 12 16.04 5.67 4.77
CA TYR A 12 17.38 5.56 5.37
C TYR A 12 18.48 6.10 4.45
N LEU A 13 18.27 6.06 3.13
CA LEU A 13 19.20 6.61 2.14
C LEU A 13 19.04 8.12 1.93
N LEU A 14 17.88 8.68 2.32
CA LEU A 14 17.52 10.09 2.17
C LEU A 14 18.59 11.09 2.64
N PRO A 15 19.22 10.96 3.83
CA PRO A 15 20.28 11.89 4.24
C PRO A 15 21.49 11.86 3.31
N PHE A 16 21.90 10.69 2.82
CA PHE A 16 23.02 10.55 1.90
C PHE A 16 22.68 11.14 0.52
N LEU A 17 21.46 10.90 0.03
CA LEU A 17 20.97 11.48 -1.23
C LEU A 17 20.92 13.01 -1.16
N MET A 18 20.51 13.59 -0.02
CA MET A 18 20.55 15.03 0.18
C MET A 18 21.98 15.58 0.09
N ILE A 19 22.93 14.95 0.78
CA ILE A 19 24.34 15.36 0.75
C ILE A 19 24.91 15.27 -0.68
N PHE A 20 24.68 14.15 -1.38
CA PHE A 20 25.13 13.98 -2.76
C PHE A 20 24.44 14.90 -3.76
N SER A 21 23.22 15.37 -3.46
CA SER A 21 22.53 16.36 -4.27
C SER A 21 23.07 17.78 -4.05
N VAL A 22 23.38 18.15 -2.81
CA VAL A 22 23.79 19.52 -2.46
C VAL A 22 25.25 19.80 -2.81
N ILE A 23 26.17 18.84 -2.63
CA ILE A 23 27.62 19.04 -2.89
C ILE A 23 27.91 19.51 -4.33
N PRO A 24 27.38 18.87 -5.39
CA PRO A 24 27.59 19.32 -6.76
C PRO A 24 27.00 20.70 -7.03
N VAL A 25 25.81 20.99 -6.48
CA VAL A 25 25.14 22.29 -6.62
C VAL A 25 25.99 23.39 -6.00
N GLN A 26 26.49 23.18 -4.78
CA GLN A 26 27.39 24.12 -4.10
C GLN A 26 28.65 24.37 -4.92
N ARG A 27 29.28 23.32 -5.46
CA ARG A 27 30.48 23.44 -6.29
C ARG A 27 30.25 24.32 -7.54
N VAL A 28 29.11 24.18 -8.19
CA VAL A 28 28.76 24.99 -9.38
C VAL A 28 28.51 26.45 -9.00
N ILE A 29 27.87 26.73 -7.86
CA ILE A 29 27.63 28.10 -7.39
C ILE A 29 28.94 28.78 -6.99
N GLU A 30 29.79 28.11 -6.22
CA GLU A 30 31.04 28.70 -5.72
C GLU A 30 32.08 28.85 -6.83
N TYR A 31 32.36 27.77 -7.58
CA TYR A 31 33.50 27.70 -8.49
C TYR A 31 33.11 27.70 -9.98
N GLY A 32 31.83 27.50 -10.33
CA GLY A 32 31.43 27.29 -11.72
C GLY A 32 31.82 25.89 -12.23
N LEU A 33 31.61 25.64 -13.52
CA LEU A 33 32.09 24.41 -14.16
C LEU A 33 33.52 24.65 -14.66
N SER A 34 34.41 23.67 -14.53
CA SER A 34 35.81 23.79 -14.99
C SER A 34 35.94 24.16 -16.47
N THR A 35 34.92 23.88 -17.28
CA THR A 35 34.85 24.19 -18.72
C THR A 35 34.15 25.52 -19.03
N PHE A 36 33.36 26.07 -18.10
CA PHE A 36 32.57 27.29 -18.31
C PHE A 36 32.72 28.24 -17.11
N SER A 37 33.43 29.35 -17.32
CA SER A 37 33.49 30.43 -16.33
C SER A 37 32.15 31.15 -16.31
N PHE A 38 31.28 30.80 -15.35
CA PHE A 38 30.00 31.46 -15.18
C PHE A 38 30.17 32.80 -14.45
N SER A 39 29.55 33.85 -14.99
CA SER A 39 29.36 35.11 -14.26
C SER A 39 28.41 34.91 -13.07
N ARG A 40 28.44 35.83 -12.10
CA ARG A 40 27.55 35.78 -10.92
C ARG A 40 26.06 35.67 -11.32
N LYS A 41 25.63 36.43 -12.34
CA LYS A 41 24.26 36.36 -12.87
C LYS A 41 23.91 35.00 -13.49
N GLN A 42 24.85 34.36 -14.18
CA GLN A 42 24.64 33.03 -14.78
C GLN A 42 24.54 31.92 -13.73
N LYS A 43 25.27 32.04 -12.62
CA LYS A 43 25.18 31.11 -11.48
C LYS A 43 23.81 31.17 -10.80
N ASP A 44 23.27 32.38 -10.63
CA ASP A 44 21.93 32.57 -10.04
C ASP A 44 20.84 31.99 -10.95
N ILE A 45 20.93 32.23 -12.26
CA ILE A 45 20.00 31.64 -13.26
C ILE A 45 20.08 30.12 -13.26
N PHE A 46 21.30 29.56 -13.16
CA PHE A 46 21.48 28.11 -13.07
C PHE A 46 20.80 27.52 -11.84
N LEU A 47 21.00 28.13 -10.66
CA LEU A 47 20.36 27.68 -9.41
C LEU A 47 18.83 27.72 -9.51
N ILE A 48 18.28 28.81 -10.03
CA ILE A 48 16.84 28.95 -10.26
C ILE A 48 16.35 27.85 -11.21
N GLY A 49 17.08 27.57 -12.30
CA GLY A 49 16.76 26.51 -13.24
C GLY A 49 16.71 25.12 -12.58
N VAL A 50 17.69 24.79 -11.74
CA VAL A 50 17.72 23.53 -10.98
C VAL A 50 16.51 23.41 -10.04
N ILE A 51 16.22 24.46 -9.27
CA ILE A 51 15.07 24.48 -8.35
C ILE A 51 13.75 24.30 -9.10
N MET A 52 13.55 25.04 -10.20
CA MET A 52 12.34 24.91 -11.03
C MET A 52 12.19 23.50 -11.60
N THR A 53 13.29 22.89 -12.04
CA THR A 53 13.28 21.53 -12.57
C THR A 53 12.88 20.52 -11.50
N VAL A 54 13.39 20.66 -10.28
CA VAL A 54 13.03 19.81 -9.13
C VAL A 54 11.55 19.97 -8.78
N ILE A 55 11.02 21.20 -8.74
CA ILE A 55 9.60 21.45 -8.45
C ILE A 55 8.70 20.82 -9.51
N ILE A 56 9.03 20.98 -10.79
CA ILE A 56 8.25 20.40 -11.89
C ILE A 56 8.27 18.87 -11.82
N LEU A 57 9.46 18.26 -11.68
CA LEU A 57 9.57 16.81 -11.53
C LEU A 57 8.80 16.31 -10.31
N SER A 58 8.91 16.99 -9.17
CA SER A 58 8.21 16.64 -7.94
C SER A 58 6.70 16.67 -8.14
N THR A 59 6.17 17.71 -8.78
CA THR A 59 4.72 17.84 -9.05
C THR A 59 4.23 16.70 -9.95
N ILE A 60 4.95 16.40 -11.04
CA ILE A 60 4.60 15.30 -11.96
C ILE A 60 4.57 13.96 -11.21
N VAL A 61 5.54 13.73 -10.32
CA VAL A 61 5.61 12.52 -9.50
C VAL A 61 4.41 12.46 -8.54
N ILE A 62 4.13 13.52 -7.79
CA ILE A 62 3.02 13.55 -6.82
C ILE A 62 1.68 13.27 -7.50
N VAL A 63 1.39 13.92 -8.64
CA VAL A 63 0.14 13.74 -9.37
C VAL A 63 -0.07 12.28 -9.80
N ARG A 64 1.01 11.58 -10.17
CA ARG A 64 0.93 10.15 -10.54
C ARG A 64 0.61 9.23 -9.35
N TYR A 65 0.90 9.67 -8.13
CA TYR A 65 0.71 8.88 -6.90
C TYR A 65 -0.43 9.40 -6.03
N VAL A 66 -1.29 10.31 -6.52
CA VAL A 66 -2.49 10.72 -5.79
C VAL A 66 -3.35 9.46 -5.60
N PRO A 67 -3.56 9.02 -4.34
CA PRO A 67 -4.40 7.87 -4.09
C PRO A 67 -5.83 8.21 -4.50
N ASP A 68 -6.56 7.22 -4.98
CA ASP A 68 -7.97 7.38 -5.26
C ASP A 68 -8.71 7.58 -3.93
N SER A 69 -9.09 8.82 -3.65
CA SER A 69 -9.71 9.19 -2.38
C SER A 69 -11.02 8.45 -2.14
N GLN A 70 -11.73 8.10 -3.22
CA GLN A 70 -12.99 7.37 -3.12
C GLN A 70 -12.70 5.92 -2.68
N LEU A 71 -11.82 5.22 -3.39
CA LEU A 71 -11.42 3.85 -3.05
C LEU A 71 -10.87 3.75 -1.61
N GLU A 72 -10.01 4.68 -1.21
CA GLU A 72 -9.46 4.68 0.16
C GLU A 72 -10.55 4.89 1.22
N SER A 73 -11.58 5.68 0.92
CA SER A 73 -12.72 5.88 1.82
C SER A 73 -13.61 4.64 1.93
N GLU A 74 -13.86 3.95 0.82
CA GLU A 74 -14.61 2.69 0.77
C GLU A 74 -13.90 1.58 1.54
N LYS A 75 -12.58 1.42 1.34
CA LYS A 75 -11.77 0.45 2.09
C LYS A 75 -11.83 0.73 3.61
N LEU A 76 -11.80 1.99 4.02
CA LEU A 76 -11.91 2.38 5.42
C LEU A 76 -13.30 2.07 6.00
N GLU A 77 -14.36 2.36 5.26
CA GLU A 77 -15.74 2.06 5.67
C GLU A 77 -15.97 0.54 5.78
N PHE A 78 -15.56 -0.21 4.78
CA PHE A 78 -15.61 -1.66 4.79
C PHE A 78 -14.86 -2.23 5.99
N SER A 79 -13.65 -1.74 6.28
CA SER A 79 -12.86 -2.22 7.42
C SER A 79 -13.56 -1.98 8.76
N LYS A 80 -14.22 -0.83 8.95
CA LYS A 80 -15.04 -0.55 10.14
C LYS A 80 -16.25 -1.50 10.22
N TYR A 81 -16.92 -1.74 9.10
CA TYR A 81 -18.06 -2.64 9.03
C TYR A 81 -17.66 -4.08 9.33
N ALA A 82 -16.58 -4.57 8.71
CA ALA A 82 -16.06 -5.93 8.88
C ALA A 82 -15.68 -6.20 10.34
N LEU A 83 -14.92 -5.30 10.97
CA LEU A 83 -14.53 -5.45 12.37
C LEU A 83 -15.72 -5.49 13.35
N LYS A 84 -16.82 -4.80 13.02
CA LYS A 84 -18.02 -4.77 13.86
C LYS A 84 -18.95 -5.96 13.64
N ASN A 85 -19.10 -6.42 12.40
CA ASN A 85 -20.17 -7.34 12.01
C ASN A 85 -19.68 -8.74 11.66
N PHE A 86 -18.40 -8.92 11.31
CA PHE A 86 -17.88 -10.21 10.89
C PHE A 86 -17.20 -10.94 12.05
N ASP A 87 -17.51 -12.23 12.13
CA ASP A 87 -16.94 -13.18 13.08
C ASP A 87 -16.61 -14.45 12.30
N GLY A 88 -15.31 -14.74 12.17
CA GLY A 88 -14.78 -15.83 11.37
C GLY A 88 -13.49 -15.47 10.63
N VAL A 89 -13.05 -16.40 9.80
CA VAL A 89 -11.80 -16.30 9.04
C VAL A 89 -12.10 -15.87 7.60
N THR A 90 -11.34 -14.91 7.09
CA THR A 90 -11.34 -14.48 5.69
C THR A 90 -9.96 -14.67 5.06
N LEU A 91 -9.91 -14.69 3.72
CA LEU A 91 -8.66 -14.70 2.98
C LEU A 91 -7.94 -13.36 3.13
N ARG A 92 -6.62 -13.44 3.23
CA ARG A 92 -5.81 -12.23 3.28
C ARG A 92 -5.70 -11.59 1.91
N ASP A 93 -5.95 -10.28 1.88
CA ASP A 93 -5.98 -9.48 0.66
C ASP A 93 -4.97 -8.34 0.77
N TYR A 94 -3.71 -8.63 0.42
CA TYR A 94 -2.66 -7.61 0.43
C TYR A 94 -2.95 -6.53 -0.61
N THR A 95 -2.88 -5.27 -0.19
CA THR A 95 -3.11 -4.08 -1.03
C THR A 95 -4.55 -3.91 -1.55
N GLY A 96 -5.47 -4.73 -1.04
CA GLY A 96 -6.88 -4.72 -1.41
C GLY A 96 -7.78 -4.12 -0.32
N SER A 97 -8.95 -4.72 -0.12
CA SER A 97 -10.02 -4.15 0.72
C SER A 97 -9.71 -4.16 2.22
N LEU A 98 -8.78 -5.01 2.68
CA LEU A 98 -8.46 -5.21 4.09
C LEU A 98 -7.35 -4.31 4.64
N ASP A 99 -6.76 -3.44 3.82
CA ASP A 99 -5.61 -2.62 4.20
C ASP A 99 -5.83 -1.81 5.50
N TYR A 100 -7.06 -1.32 5.74
CA TYR A 100 -7.37 -0.53 6.93
C TYR A 100 -7.75 -1.36 8.17
N VAL A 101 -7.99 -2.67 8.04
CA VAL A 101 -8.35 -3.52 9.18
C VAL A 101 -7.22 -3.51 10.21
N GLN A 102 -5.99 -3.79 9.78
CA GLN A 102 -4.83 -3.77 10.66
C GLN A 102 -4.58 -2.36 11.24
N TYR A 103 -4.75 -1.32 10.43
CA TYR A 103 -4.62 0.07 10.89
C TYR A 103 -5.61 0.39 12.02
N LEU A 104 -6.89 0.05 11.86
CA LEU A 104 -7.92 0.31 12.87
C LEU A 104 -7.67 -0.46 14.16
N LEU A 105 -7.18 -1.70 14.05
CA LEU A 105 -6.84 -2.52 15.21
C LEU A 105 -5.68 -1.94 16.01
N ILE A 106 -4.64 -1.45 15.33
CA ILE A 106 -3.51 -0.76 15.98
C ILE A 106 -3.96 0.58 16.57
N SER A 107 -4.75 1.37 15.82
CA SER A 107 -5.23 2.68 16.26
C SER A 107 -6.08 2.57 17.53
N ASN A 108 -6.94 1.56 17.63
CA ASN A 108 -7.78 1.35 18.81
C ASN A 108 -7.00 0.82 20.01
N SER A 109 -5.88 0.14 19.78
CA SER A 109 -5.04 -0.46 20.83
C SER A 109 -3.83 0.38 21.20
N PHE A 110 -3.65 1.57 20.60
CA PHE A 110 -2.47 2.40 20.76
C PHE A 110 -2.16 2.77 22.22
N GLU A 111 -3.20 2.95 23.04
CA GLU A 111 -3.05 3.23 24.47
C GLU A 111 -2.49 2.03 25.27
N ASN A 112 -2.70 0.80 24.77
CA ASN A 112 -2.27 -0.46 25.38
C ASN A 112 -1.13 -1.15 24.63
N TYR A 113 -0.58 -0.52 23.58
CA TYR A 113 0.47 -1.09 22.75
C TYR A 113 1.79 -1.13 23.53
N LYS A 114 2.15 -2.31 24.04
CA LYS A 114 3.47 -2.51 24.64
C LYS A 114 4.50 -2.59 23.53
N ILE A 115 5.50 -1.72 23.57
CA ILE A 115 6.68 -1.83 22.70
C ILE A 115 7.26 -3.24 22.96
N ASN A 116 7.22 -4.10 21.94
CA ASN A 116 7.63 -5.53 21.93
C ASN A 116 6.50 -6.59 22.05
N SER A 117 5.22 -6.23 22.12
CA SER A 117 4.13 -7.17 21.82
C SER A 117 4.09 -7.39 20.30
N GLY A 118 4.32 -8.62 19.83
CA GLY A 118 4.17 -8.92 18.41
C GLY A 118 2.76 -8.55 17.92
N ILE A 119 2.64 -8.15 16.64
CA ILE A 119 1.34 -7.89 15.97
C ILE A 119 0.34 -9.04 16.20
N LEU A 120 0.84 -10.25 16.49
CA LEU A 120 0.10 -11.44 16.91
C LEU A 120 -0.79 -11.28 18.17
N GLU A 121 -0.53 -10.33 19.07
CA GLU A 121 -1.41 -10.09 20.23
C GLU A 121 -2.69 -9.32 19.88
N ILE A 122 -2.83 -8.82 18.64
CA ILE A 122 -4.09 -8.27 18.10
C ILE A 122 -5.15 -9.40 17.88
N SER A 123 -4.78 -10.67 18.12
CA SER A 123 -5.57 -11.88 17.83
C SER A 123 -6.83 -12.12 18.69
N GLU A 124 -7.26 -11.17 19.52
CA GLU A 124 -8.56 -11.22 20.19
C GLU A 124 -9.73 -10.78 19.29
N THR A 125 -9.47 -10.39 18.05
CA THR A 125 -10.54 -10.03 17.12
C THR A 125 -11.28 -11.26 16.63
N LYS A 126 -12.61 -11.16 16.59
CA LYS A 126 -13.50 -12.18 16.02
C LYS A 126 -13.29 -12.33 14.51
N PHE A 127 -12.85 -11.27 13.84
CA PHE A 127 -12.50 -11.25 12.44
C PHE A 127 -11.01 -11.53 12.27
N LYS A 128 -10.66 -12.59 11.53
CA LYS A 128 -9.28 -13.06 11.34
C LYS A 128 -8.95 -13.22 9.86
N GLU A 129 -7.72 -12.96 9.50
CA GLU A 129 -7.18 -13.13 8.15
C GLU A 129 -6.30 -14.38 8.09
N THR A 130 -6.32 -15.08 6.95
CA THR A 130 -5.45 -16.23 6.69
C THR A 130 -4.82 -16.17 5.31
N ASP A 131 -3.54 -16.52 5.21
CA ASP A 131 -2.80 -16.67 3.95
C ASP A 131 -3.02 -18.05 3.29
N ALA A 132 -3.70 -18.96 3.99
CA ALA A 132 -4.07 -20.29 3.52
C ALA A 132 -5.57 -20.48 3.80
N PRO A 133 -6.43 -20.77 2.81
CA PRO A 133 -6.22 -21.75 1.74
C PRO A 133 -5.79 -21.19 0.37
N ASN A 134 -5.26 -22.09 -0.47
CA ASN A 134 -4.99 -21.86 -1.89
C ASN A 134 -5.81 -22.82 -2.77
N GLY A 135 -6.13 -22.38 -3.99
CA GLY A 135 -6.81 -23.17 -5.02
C GLY A 135 -6.68 -22.51 -6.38
N LYS A 136 -6.72 -23.30 -7.46
CA LYS A 136 -6.72 -22.77 -8.84
C LYS A 136 -8.12 -22.38 -9.32
N THR A 137 -9.16 -22.96 -8.72
CA THR A 137 -10.56 -22.59 -8.92
C THR A 137 -11.21 -22.23 -7.59
N ILE A 138 -12.37 -21.57 -7.64
CA ILE A 138 -13.17 -21.24 -6.45
C ILE A 138 -13.55 -22.50 -5.67
N GLU A 139 -13.88 -23.60 -6.35
CA GLU A 139 -14.23 -24.87 -5.70
C GLU A 139 -13.05 -25.46 -4.94
N GLU A 140 -11.86 -25.48 -5.55
CA GLU A 140 -10.63 -25.95 -4.89
C GLU A 140 -10.31 -25.08 -3.66
N LEU A 141 -10.47 -23.76 -3.79
CA LEU A 141 -10.25 -22.81 -2.71
C LEU A 141 -11.21 -23.06 -1.54
N ILE A 142 -12.49 -23.28 -1.82
CA ILE A 142 -13.52 -23.58 -0.80
C ILE A 142 -13.23 -24.91 -0.10
N ILE A 143 -12.88 -25.96 -0.86
CA ILE A 143 -12.53 -27.27 -0.29
C ILE A 143 -11.33 -27.14 0.65
N SER A 144 -10.28 -26.44 0.20
CA SER A 144 -9.09 -26.16 0.99
C SER A 144 -9.43 -25.30 2.21
N GLY A 145 -10.32 -24.32 2.06
CA GLY A 145 -10.76 -23.40 3.11
C GLY A 145 -11.53 -24.05 4.26
N LYS A 146 -12.13 -25.23 4.05
CA LYS A 146 -12.75 -26.00 5.13
C LYS A 146 -11.77 -26.33 6.25
N ASN A 147 -10.50 -26.60 5.92
CA ASN A 147 -9.47 -26.90 6.91
C ASN A 147 -9.05 -25.68 7.75
N TYR A 148 -9.36 -24.47 7.28
CA TYR A 148 -9.00 -23.20 7.91
C TYR A 148 -10.21 -22.46 8.51
N ASN A 149 -11.38 -23.12 8.56
CA ASN A 149 -12.65 -22.52 8.96
C ASN A 149 -12.96 -21.22 8.18
N LEU A 150 -12.61 -21.21 6.89
CA LEU A 150 -12.85 -20.06 6.02
C LEU A 150 -14.36 -19.80 5.92
N LYS A 151 -14.78 -18.58 6.25
CA LYS A 151 -16.18 -18.17 6.26
C LYS A 151 -16.50 -17.08 5.24
N PHE A 152 -15.51 -16.25 4.90
CA PHE A 152 -15.69 -15.10 4.01
C PHE A 152 -14.67 -15.13 2.87
N LEU A 153 -15.16 -14.85 1.67
CA LEU A 153 -14.34 -14.59 0.49
C LEU A 153 -14.42 -13.11 0.15
N ILE A 154 -13.31 -12.57 -0.32
CA ILE A 154 -13.19 -11.18 -0.76
C ILE A 154 -12.84 -11.19 -2.23
N SER A 155 -13.49 -10.33 -2.98
CA SER A 155 -13.33 -10.18 -4.42
C SER A 155 -13.32 -8.70 -4.73
N ASN A 156 -12.30 -8.24 -5.44
CA ASN A 156 -12.10 -6.83 -5.76
C ASN A 156 -12.07 -6.64 -7.28
N GLU A 157 -12.30 -5.40 -7.71
CA GLU A 157 -12.10 -5.02 -9.12
C GLU A 157 -10.63 -5.15 -9.54
N ILE A 158 -9.71 -4.75 -8.65
CA ILE A 158 -8.27 -4.86 -8.87
C ILE A 158 -7.79 -6.20 -8.32
N PRO A 159 -7.16 -7.05 -9.14
CA PRO A 159 -6.70 -8.38 -8.74
C PRO A 159 -5.78 -8.40 -7.52
N GLY A 160 -6.12 -9.24 -6.56
CA GLY A 160 -5.28 -9.52 -5.39
C GLY A 160 -4.03 -10.33 -5.76
N ILE A 161 -2.91 -10.12 -5.04
CA ILE A 161 -1.65 -10.82 -5.34
C ILE A 161 -1.67 -12.29 -4.90
N ILE A 162 -2.32 -12.60 -3.77
CA ILE A 162 -2.25 -13.93 -3.15
C ILE A 162 -3.32 -14.88 -3.67
N HIS A 163 -4.55 -14.39 -3.85
CA HIS A 163 -5.69 -15.22 -4.24
C HIS A 163 -6.40 -14.68 -5.49
N PRO A 164 -5.72 -14.58 -6.65
CA PRO A 164 -6.30 -14.00 -7.87
C PRO A 164 -7.54 -14.76 -8.38
N VAL A 165 -7.72 -16.01 -7.94
CA VAL A 165 -8.90 -16.80 -8.28
C VAL A 165 -10.20 -16.17 -7.76
N THR A 166 -10.15 -15.38 -6.68
CA THR A 166 -11.36 -14.72 -6.15
C THR A 166 -11.83 -13.57 -7.02
N ASP A 167 -10.99 -13.04 -7.92
CA ASP A 167 -11.35 -11.96 -8.84
C ASP A 167 -12.37 -12.42 -9.90
N GLU A 168 -12.45 -13.73 -10.17
CA GLU A 168 -13.49 -14.29 -11.04
C GLU A 168 -14.89 -14.07 -10.48
N ILE A 169 -15.03 -13.97 -9.15
CA ILE A 169 -16.31 -13.73 -8.48
C ILE A 169 -16.80 -12.30 -8.74
N PHE A 170 -15.89 -11.33 -8.84
CA PHE A 170 -16.22 -9.92 -9.05
C PHE A 170 -16.97 -9.74 -10.38
N ASN A 171 -16.41 -10.34 -11.43
CA ASN A 171 -16.93 -10.23 -12.79
C ASN A 171 -18.16 -11.12 -13.05
N ASP A 172 -18.24 -12.28 -12.41
CA ASP A 172 -19.28 -13.26 -12.72
C ASP A 172 -19.80 -14.02 -11.49
N HIS A 173 -20.37 -13.27 -10.55
CA HIS A 173 -21.04 -13.82 -9.37
C HIS A 173 -22.14 -14.84 -9.73
N SER A 174 -22.75 -14.72 -10.92
CA SER A 174 -23.84 -15.60 -11.38
C SER A 174 -23.41 -17.07 -11.53
N LYS A 175 -22.14 -17.30 -11.85
CA LYS A 175 -21.54 -18.65 -11.96
C LYS A 175 -21.43 -19.37 -10.63
N TYR A 176 -21.50 -18.65 -9.51
CA TYR A 176 -21.27 -19.18 -8.17
C TYR A 176 -22.52 -19.05 -7.29
N PRO A 177 -23.65 -19.71 -7.63
CA PRO A 177 -24.93 -19.55 -6.94
C PRO A 177 -24.93 -20.04 -5.48
N TYR A 178 -23.90 -20.81 -5.11
CA TYR A 178 -23.68 -21.29 -3.75
C TYR A 178 -22.99 -20.24 -2.85
N LEU A 179 -22.49 -19.14 -3.42
CA LEU A 179 -21.98 -18.00 -2.69
C LEU A 179 -23.10 -16.99 -2.43
N LYS A 180 -23.11 -16.43 -1.23
CA LYS A 180 -24.04 -15.37 -0.85
C LYS A 180 -23.28 -14.07 -0.76
N LYS A 181 -23.71 -13.04 -1.49
CA LYS A 181 -23.21 -11.67 -1.33
C LYS A 181 -23.61 -11.14 0.06
N ILE A 182 -22.62 -10.65 0.81
CA ILE A 182 -22.80 -10.17 2.20
C ILE A 182 -22.62 -8.66 2.29
N PHE A 183 -21.69 -8.11 1.51
CA PHE A 183 -21.36 -6.69 1.47
C PHE A 183 -20.96 -6.31 0.04
N ASP A 184 -21.25 -5.07 -0.33
CA ASP A 184 -20.85 -4.41 -1.57
C ASP A 184 -20.43 -3.00 -1.17
N SER A 185 -19.19 -2.61 -1.45
CA SER A 185 -18.86 -1.19 -1.44
C SER A 185 -19.45 -0.56 -2.71
N GLU A 186 -19.99 0.65 -2.58
CA GLU A 186 -20.44 1.44 -3.74
C GLU A 186 -19.27 1.86 -4.63
#